data_AF-A0A963GNE0-F1
#
_entry.id   AF-A0A963GNE0-F1
#
_cell.length_a   1.000
_cell.length_b   1.000
_cell.length_c   1.000
_cell.angle_alpha   90.00
_cell.angle_beta   90.00
_cell.angle_gamma   90.00
#
_symmetry.space_group_name_H-M   'P 1'
#
loop_
_entity.id
_entity.type
_entity.pdbx_description
1 polymer ?
#
loop_
_entity_poly.entity_id
_entity_poly.type
_entity_poly.pdbx_seq_one_letter_code
_entity_poly.pdbx_strand_id
1 'polypeptide(L)'
;MAFVNELIPEEQKSKFPFPVKTRPDGSKPTLYKWTIDRQRDACLVFTRAEGGAYEGTPLVKHFVLSWHGALVQLRGEPGDSFRDEAGRSVMPWDVHDVQIPESLKGREAEVFDLIRNAFRVHGSLYDGEGYDIVEVKISLSSNG
;
A
#
# COMPACT_ATOMS: atom_id res chain seq x y z
N MET A 1 4.76 12.41 13.29
CA MET A 1 5.84 11.89 12.43
C MET A 1 5.18 11.33 11.19
N ALA A 2 5.92 11.29 10.08
CA ALA A 2 5.42 10.75 8.82
C ALA A 2 5.71 9.25 8.72
N PHE A 3 5.06 8.58 7.76
CA PHE A 3 5.42 7.22 7.36
C PHE A 3 6.90 7.15 6.92
N VAL A 4 7.54 6.00 7.14
CA VAL A 4 8.87 5.68 6.63
C VAL A 4 8.89 4.26 6.07
N ASN A 5 9.73 4.02 5.06
CA ASN A 5 9.99 2.67 4.56
C ASN A 5 11.13 2.05 5.36
N GLU A 6 10.93 0.83 5.86
CA GLU A 6 11.98 0.10 6.57
C GLU A 6 11.80 -1.41 6.43
N LEU A 7 12.81 -2.16 6.85
CA LEU A 7 12.74 -3.61 6.92
C LEU A 7 11.82 -4.04 8.06
N ILE A 8 10.97 -5.03 7.81
CA ILE A 8 10.14 -5.61 8.87
C ILE A 8 11.05 -6.46 9.79
N PRO A 9 11.11 -6.16 11.10
CA PRO A 9 11.85 -6.99 12.05
C PRO A 9 11.30 -8.43 12.08
N GLU A 10 12.16 -9.43 12.24
CA GLU A 10 11.75 -10.84 12.22
C GLU A 10 10.67 -11.15 13.26
N GLU A 11 10.76 -10.55 14.45
CA GLU A 11 9.78 -10.71 15.52
C GLU A 11 8.41 -10.11 15.21
N GLN A 12 8.29 -9.24 14.21
CA GLN A 12 7.03 -8.66 13.78
C GLN A 12 6.35 -9.49 12.69
N LYS A 13 7.11 -10.23 11.88
CA LYS A 13 6.58 -11.02 10.76
C LYS A 13 5.59 -12.10 11.21
N SER A 14 5.75 -12.65 12.40
CA SER A 14 4.86 -13.66 12.99
C SER A 14 3.60 -13.09 13.64
N LYS A 15 3.55 -11.78 13.87
CA LYS A 15 2.44 -11.11 14.57
C LYS A 15 1.32 -10.65 13.64
N PHE A 16 1.54 -10.65 12.32
CA PHE A 16 0.52 -10.22 11.38
C PHE A 16 -0.65 -11.22 11.33
N PRO A 17 -1.89 -10.76 11.56
CA PRO A 17 -3.07 -11.61 11.58
C PRO A 17 -3.61 -11.94 10.17
N PHE A 18 -2.91 -11.53 9.12
CA PHE A 18 -3.36 -11.67 7.72
C PHE A 18 -2.45 -12.60 6.91
N PRO A 19 -3.00 -13.32 5.92
CA PRO A 19 -2.20 -14.21 5.08
C PRO A 19 -1.29 -13.41 4.15
N VAL A 20 -0.12 -13.98 3.86
CA VAL A 20 0.81 -13.47 2.85
C VAL A 20 1.22 -14.58 1.89
N LYS A 21 1.50 -14.22 0.64
CA LYS A 21 1.94 -15.20 -0.35
C LYS A 21 3.30 -15.76 0.05
N THR A 22 3.34 -17.09 0.21
CA THR A 22 4.55 -17.84 0.50
C THR A 22 4.98 -18.56 -0.77
N ARG A 23 6.26 -18.46 -1.14
CA ARG A 23 6.84 -19.18 -2.28
C ARG A 23 7.06 -20.66 -1.90
N PRO A 24 7.27 -21.55 -2.89
CA PRO A 24 7.53 -22.98 -2.63
C PRO A 24 8.73 -23.25 -1.72
N ASP A 25 9.70 -22.33 -1.67
CA ASP A 25 10.88 -22.36 -0.79
C ASP A 25 10.58 -21.89 0.65
N GLY A 26 9.33 -21.58 0.98
CA GLY A 26 8.91 -21.07 2.29
C GLY A 26 9.15 -19.56 2.48
N SER A 27 9.76 -18.88 1.51
CA SER A 27 10.03 -17.45 1.61
C SER A 27 8.75 -16.62 1.45
N LYS A 28 8.67 -15.53 2.22
CA LYS A 28 7.56 -14.56 2.19
C LYS A 28 8.10 -13.23 1.64
N PRO A 29 8.29 -13.11 0.30
CA PRO A 29 8.94 -11.94 -0.31
C PRO A 29 8.17 -10.64 -0.05
N THR A 30 6.89 -10.75 0.32
CA THR A 30 5.99 -9.66 0.66
C THR A 30 6.17 -9.14 2.09
N LEU A 31 6.82 -9.90 2.99
CA LEU A 31 7.13 -9.49 4.37
C LEU A 31 8.59 -9.03 4.55
N TYR A 32 9.18 -8.41 3.55
CA TYR A 32 10.54 -7.88 3.64
C TYR A 32 10.58 -6.43 4.14
N LYS A 33 9.67 -5.58 3.63
CA LYS A 33 9.55 -4.16 3.95
C LYS A 33 8.12 -3.80 4.27
N TRP A 34 7.95 -2.74 5.05
CA TRP A 34 6.68 -2.08 5.25
C TRP A 34 6.85 -0.57 5.14
N THR A 35 5.73 0.14 5.05
CA THR A 35 5.68 1.60 5.19
C THR A 35 4.97 1.88 6.51
N ILE A 36 5.71 2.32 7.54
CA ILE A 36 5.23 2.39 8.92
C ILE A 36 5.25 3.82 9.48
N ASP A 37 4.23 4.14 10.26
CA ASP A 37 4.16 5.27 11.17
C ASP A 37 3.94 4.73 12.59
N ARG A 38 5.00 4.75 13.40
CA ARG A 38 4.97 4.26 14.79
C ARG A 38 4.15 5.15 15.72
N GLN A 39 4.04 6.45 15.44
CA GLN A 39 3.30 7.36 16.32
C GLN A 39 1.79 7.16 16.21
N ARG A 40 1.33 6.87 15.00
CA ARG A 40 -0.09 6.55 14.72
C ARG A 40 -0.39 5.06 14.82
N ASP A 41 0.59 4.23 15.17
CA ASP A 41 0.48 2.76 15.17
C ASP A 41 -0.16 2.24 13.87
N ALA A 42 0.40 2.71 12.74
CA ALA A 42 -0.09 2.44 11.41
C ALA A 42 1.02 1.85 10.53
N CYS A 43 0.73 0.80 9.77
CA CYS A 43 1.67 0.28 8.77
C CYS A 43 0.96 -0.27 7.54
N LEU A 44 1.52 0.01 6.36
CA LEU A 44 1.10 -0.54 5.08
C LEU A 44 2.05 -1.67 4.70
N VAL A 45 1.46 -2.84 4.43
CA VAL A 45 2.19 -4.05 4.05
C VAL A 45 1.68 -4.54 2.70
N PHE A 46 2.60 -4.70 1.75
CA PHE A 46 2.32 -5.39 0.50
C PHE A 46 2.16 -6.89 0.78
N THR A 47 1.06 -7.53 0.37
CA THR A 47 0.77 -8.93 0.76
C THR A 47 0.89 -9.92 -0.39
N ARG A 48 0.54 -9.50 -1.62
CA ARG A 48 0.67 -10.28 -2.86
C ARG A 48 0.47 -9.38 -4.09
N ALA A 49 0.94 -9.85 -5.25
CA ALA A 49 0.61 -9.29 -6.55
C ALA A 49 -0.04 -10.35 -7.45
N GLU A 50 -0.92 -9.88 -8.32
CA GLU A 50 -1.65 -10.63 -9.35
C GLU A 50 -1.48 -9.90 -10.70
N GLY A 51 -1.46 -10.64 -11.82
CA GLY A 51 -1.22 -10.06 -13.14
C GLY A 51 0.23 -9.65 -13.41
N GLY A 52 0.47 -8.87 -14.47
CA GLY A 52 1.79 -8.34 -14.85
C GLY A 52 2.80 -9.35 -15.41
N ALA A 53 2.46 -10.64 -15.50
CA ALA A 53 3.36 -11.67 -16.02
C ALA A 53 3.36 -11.76 -17.56
N TYR A 54 2.32 -11.21 -18.21
CA TYR A 54 2.14 -11.21 -19.65
C TYR A 54 1.70 -9.83 -20.13
N GLU A 55 2.09 -9.48 -21.35
CA GLU A 55 1.67 -8.26 -22.02
C GLU A 55 0.13 -8.17 -22.03
N GLY A 56 -0.42 -7.02 -21.62
CA GLY A 56 -1.86 -6.79 -21.54
C GLY A 56 -2.54 -7.24 -20.24
N THR A 57 -1.81 -7.77 -19.24
CA THR A 57 -2.36 -8.05 -17.90
C THR A 57 -1.94 -6.98 -16.89
N PRO A 58 -2.88 -6.14 -16.37
CA PRO A 58 -2.54 -5.14 -15.35
C PRO A 58 -1.93 -5.78 -14.11
N LEU A 59 -0.89 -5.15 -13.55
CA LEU A 59 -0.29 -5.57 -12.28
C LEU A 59 -1.13 -5.01 -11.13
N VAL A 60 -1.86 -5.88 -10.45
CA VAL A 60 -2.64 -5.53 -9.25
C VAL A 60 -1.85 -5.93 -8.02
N LYS A 61 -1.55 -4.95 -7.16
CA LYS A 61 -0.89 -5.18 -5.87
C LYS A 61 -1.92 -5.14 -4.75
N HIS A 62 -1.88 -6.13 -3.88
CA HIS A 62 -2.72 -6.19 -2.69
C HIS A 62 -1.95 -5.69 -1.48
N PHE A 63 -2.63 -4.90 -0.66
CA PHE A 63 -2.06 -4.34 0.55
C PHE A 63 -3.00 -4.52 1.75
N VAL A 64 -2.39 -4.50 2.94
CA VAL A 64 -3.09 -4.35 4.20
C VAL A 64 -2.52 -3.14 4.91
N LEU A 65 -3.37 -2.16 5.22
CA LEU A 65 -3.06 -1.10 6.17
C LEU A 65 -3.55 -1.55 7.54
N SER A 66 -2.63 -1.81 8.46
CA SER A 66 -2.95 -1.98 9.89
C SER A 66 -2.94 -0.61 10.56
N TRP A 67 -3.96 -0.27 11.32
CA TRP A 67 -4.04 0.95 12.11
C TRP A 67 -4.70 0.69 13.46
N HIS A 68 -3.95 0.88 14.56
CA HIS A 68 -4.38 0.50 15.92
C HIS A 68 -4.92 -0.95 16.00
N GLY A 69 -4.29 -1.87 15.26
CA GLY A 69 -4.69 -3.26 15.14
C GLY A 69 -5.91 -3.53 14.24
N ALA A 70 -6.62 -2.50 13.77
CA ALA A 70 -7.66 -2.66 12.76
C ALA A 70 -7.04 -2.82 11.36
N LEU A 71 -7.58 -3.72 10.55
CA LEU A 71 -7.02 -4.07 9.25
C LEU A 71 -7.90 -3.55 8.13
N VAL A 72 -7.35 -2.65 7.31
CA VAL A 72 -7.97 -2.16 6.08
C VAL A 72 -7.33 -2.90 4.92
N GLN A 73 -8.11 -3.66 4.17
CA GLN A 73 -7.63 -4.32 2.94
C GLN A 73 -7.87 -3.40 1.75
N LEU A 74 -6.93 -3.35 0.83
CA LEU A 74 -7.06 -2.54 -0.38
C LEU A 74 -6.22 -3.13 -1.52
N ARG A 75 -6.55 -2.71 -2.74
CA ARG A 75 -5.79 -3.01 -3.95
C ARG A 75 -5.24 -1.72 -4.52
N GLY A 76 -4.09 -1.82 -5.19
CA GLY A 76 -3.45 -0.70 -5.86
C GLY A 76 -2.86 -1.12 -7.17
N GLU A 77 -3.07 -0.30 -8.18
CA GLU A 77 -2.43 -0.41 -9.50
C GLU A 77 -1.47 0.77 -9.68
N PRO A 78 -0.15 0.50 -9.78
CA PRO A 78 0.79 1.55 -10.15
C PRO A 78 0.60 1.88 -11.63
N GLY A 79 0.40 3.16 -11.95
CA GLY A 79 0.45 3.62 -13.34
C GLY A 79 1.88 3.92 -13.79
N ASP A 80 2.03 4.20 -15.08
CA ASP A 80 3.31 4.61 -15.65
C ASP A 80 3.71 5.98 -15.11
N SER A 81 4.94 6.10 -14.63
CA SER A 81 5.47 7.38 -14.17
C SER A 81 5.65 8.35 -15.34
N PHE A 82 5.32 9.62 -15.13
CA PHE A 82 5.43 10.67 -16.15
C PHE A 82 6.05 11.96 -15.58
N ARG A 83 6.26 12.95 -16.46
CA ARG A 83 6.66 14.31 -16.08
C ARG A 83 5.47 15.24 -16.27
N ASP A 84 5.13 16.02 -15.26
CA ASP A 84 4.07 17.03 -15.39
C ASP A 84 4.55 18.27 -16.18
N GLU A 85 3.67 19.26 -16.36
CA GLU A 85 3.97 20.50 -17.09
C GLU A 85 5.12 21.31 -16.46
N ALA A 86 5.35 21.14 -15.15
CA ALA A 86 6.45 21.77 -14.42
C ALA A 86 7.75 20.94 -14.44
N GLY A 87 7.77 19.81 -15.16
CA GLY A 87 8.91 18.89 -15.24
C GLY A 87 9.11 18.03 -13.99
N ARG A 88 8.14 17.95 -13.09
CA ARG A 88 8.20 17.12 -11.88
C ARG A 88 7.86 15.67 -12.23
N SER A 89 8.59 14.73 -11.64
CA SER A 89 8.34 13.30 -11.76
C SER A 89 7.11 12.90 -10.94
N VAL A 90 6.13 12.28 -11.60
CA VAL A 90 4.86 11.87 -11.00
C VAL A 90 4.73 10.36 -11.06
N MET A 91 4.42 9.74 -9.93
CA MET A 91 4.06 8.33 -9.80
C MET A 91 2.56 8.22 -9.49
N PRO A 92 1.71 7.87 -10.46
CA PRO A 92 0.29 7.67 -10.22
C PRO A 92 0.01 6.29 -9.60
N TRP A 93 -0.96 6.27 -8.68
CA TRP A 93 -1.56 5.07 -8.11
C TRP A 93 -3.07 5.15 -8.20
N ASP A 94 -3.70 4.08 -8.69
CA ASP A 94 -5.14 3.86 -8.54
C ASP A 94 -5.40 2.83 -7.44
N VAL A 95 -5.87 3.31 -6.30
CA VAL A 95 -6.22 2.51 -5.13
C VAL A 95 -7.73 2.26 -5.14
N HIS A 96 -8.12 1.00 -5.05
CA HIS A 96 -9.52 0.59 -5.14
C HIS A 96 -9.80 -0.60 -4.22
N ASP A 97 -11.07 -1.04 -4.19
CA ASP A 97 -11.56 -2.12 -3.33
C ASP A 97 -11.15 -1.95 -1.85
N VAL A 98 -11.25 -0.72 -1.33
CA VAL A 98 -10.89 -0.41 0.05
C VAL A 98 -11.95 -0.97 1.00
N GLN A 99 -11.58 -2.02 1.75
CA GLN A 99 -12.42 -2.65 2.75
C GLN A 99 -12.08 -2.12 4.13
N ILE A 100 -12.87 -1.14 4.59
CA ILE A 100 -12.74 -0.54 5.93
C ILE A 100 -13.53 -1.40 6.94
N PRO A 101 -12.90 -1.89 8.03
CA PRO A 101 -13.59 -2.68 9.03
C PRO A 101 -14.61 -1.83 9.81
N GLU A 102 -15.61 -2.48 10.40
CA GLU A 102 -16.68 -1.80 11.16
C GLU A 102 -16.13 -0.87 12.25
N SER A 103 -15.03 -1.25 12.90
CA SER A 103 -14.36 -0.47 13.94
C SER A 103 -13.86 0.90 13.46
N LEU A 104 -13.76 1.12 12.14
CA LEU A 104 -13.26 2.35 11.51
C LEU A 104 -14.30 3.05 10.63
N LYS A 105 -15.56 2.59 10.57
CA LYS A 105 -16.60 3.21 9.73
C LYS A 105 -16.92 4.68 10.07
N GLY A 106 -16.60 5.17 11.26
CA GLY A 106 -16.75 6.60 11.58
C GLY A 106 -15.54 7.46 11.21
N ARG A 107 -14.50 6.86 10.62
CA ARG A 107 -13.18 7.46 10.42
C ARG A 107 -12.67 7.28 8.99
N GLU A 108 -13.56 7.15 8.00
CA GLU A 108 -13.13 6.83 6.63
C GLU A 108 -12.21 7.91 6.04
N ALA A 109 -12.49 9.18 6.32
CA ALA A 109 -11.63 10.28 5.90
C ALA A 109 -10.19 10.12 6.42
N GLU A 110 -10.03 9.76 7.69
CA GLU A 110 -8.72 9.50 8.30
C GLU A 110 -8.03 8.28 7.68
N VAL A 111 -8.79 7.21 7.39
CA VAL A 111 -8.27 6.02 6.70
C VAL A 111 -7.75 6.39 5.31
N PHE A 112 -8.49 7.17 4.54
CA PHE A 112 -8.06 7.60 3.20
C PHE A 112 -6.83 8.50 3.27
N ASP A 113 -6.73 9.38 4.26
CA ASP A 113 -5.53 10.18 4.47
C ASP A 113 -4.32 9.35 4.89
N LEU A 114 -4.52 8.30 5.70
CA LEU A 114 -3.46 7.34 6.01
C LEU A 114 -2.99 6.59 4.77
N ILE A 115 -3.92 6.12 3.92
CA ILE A 115 -3.60 5.45 2.66
C ILE A 115 -2.77 6.38 1.77
N ARG A 116 -3.22 7.63 1.53
CA ARG A 116 -2.48 8.60 0.70
C ARG A 116 -1.07 8.84 1.24
N ASN A 117 -0.94 9.06 2.55
CA ASN A 117 0.34 9.31 3.20
C ASN A 117 1.28 8.10 3.13
N ALA A 118 0.74 6.88 3.31
CA ALA A 118 1.52 5.66 3.20
C ALA A 118 2.00 5.44 1.76
N PHE A 119 1.12 5.56 0.75
CA PHE A 119 1.50 5.40 -0.65
C PHE A 119 2.51 6.43 -1.13
N ARG A 120 2.43 7.66 -0.62
CA ARG A 120 3.41 8.70 -0.91
C ARG A 120 4.83 8.31 -0.53
N VAL A 121 4.99 7.64 0.60
CA VAL A 121 6.29 7.13 1.04
C VAL A 121 6.62 5.81 0.36
N HIS A 122 5.62 4.96 0.12
CA HIS A 122 5.78 3.66 -0.54
C HIS A 122 6.33 3.79 -1.98
N GLY A 123 5.90 4.76 -2.77
CA GLY A 123 6.30 4.85 -4.18
C GLY A 123 5.86 3.62 -4.98
N SER A 124 6.70 3.14 -5.90
CA SER A 124 6.44 1.90 -6.66
C SER A 124 7.05 0.67 -5.98
N LEU A 125 8.25 0.82 -5.41
CA LEU A 125 9.09 -0.25 -4.87
C LEU A 125 9.77 0.18 -3.54
N TYR A 126 9.05 0.86 -2.67
CA TYR A 126 9.59 1.49 -1.45
C TYR A 126 10.55 2.65 -1.76
N ASP A 127 10.27 3.37 -2.85
CA ASP A 127 11.10 4.42 -3.47
C ASP A 127 10.32 5.73 -3.67
N GLY A 128 9.35 6.03 -2.80
CA GLY A 128 8.52 7.24 -2.91
C GLY A 128 9.34 8.54 -2.97
N GLU A 129 10.53 8.57 -2.34
CA GLU A 129 11.47 9.69 -2.39
C GLU A 129 12.12 9.89 -3.78
N GLY A 130 12.05 8.90 -4.66
CA GLY A 130 12.52 8.98 -6.04
C GLY A 130 11.58 9.77 -6.96
N TYR A 131 10.41 10.15 -6.47
CA TYR A 131 9.40 10.92 -7.19
C TYR A 131 9.16 12.27 -6.51
N ASP A 132 8.98 13.31 -7.31
CA ASP A 132 8.58 14.62 -6.80
C ASP A 132 7.14 14.57 -6.26
N ILE A 133 6.29 13.76 -6.91
CA ILE A 133 4.88 13.58 -6.59
C ILE A 133 4.51 12.10 -6.68
N VAL A 134 3.85 11.59 -5.64
CA VAL A 134 3.07 10.35 -5.72
C VAL A 134 1.60 10.73 -5.66
N GLU A 135 0.90 10.56 -6.77
CA GLU A 135 -0.52 10.90 -6.88
C GLU A 135 -1.36 9.65 -6.59
N VAL A 136 -2.23 9.74 -5.58
CA VAL A 136 -3.02 8.61 -5.12
C VAL A 136 -4.49 8.91 -5.37
N LYS A 137 -5.05 8.27 -6.38
CA LYS A 137 -6.49 8.25 -6.65
C LYS A 137 -7.10 7.10 -5.86
N ILE A 138 -8.14 7.38 -5.08
CA ILE A 138 -8.89 6.33 -4.37
C ILE A 138 -10.26 6.21 -5.04
N SER A 139 -10.50 5.08 -5.70
CA SER A 139 -11.73 4.76 -6.40
C SER A 139 -12.61 3.92 -5.47
N LEU A 140 -13.75 4.48 -5.06
CA LEU A 140 -14.75 3.76 -4.28
C LEU A 140 -15.55 2.87 -5.24
N SER A 141 -15.59 1.56 -4.97
CA SER A 141 -16.46 0.65 -5.70
C SER A 141 -17.90 1.06 -5.42
N SER A 142 -18.55 1.72 -6.38
CA SER A 142 -19.98 2.00 -6.34
C SER A 142 -20.70 0.65 -6.33
N ASN A 143 -21.19 0.23 -5.17
CA ASN A 143 -22.13 -0.89 -5.10
C ASN A 143 -23.39 -0.46 -5.86
N GLY A 144 -23.50 -0.89 -7.11
CA GLY A 144 -24.72 -0.82 -7.92
C GLY A 144 -25.66 -1.99 -7.62
#